data_AF-A0A938V5R5-F1
#
_entry.id   AF-A0A938V5R5-F1
#
_cell.length_a   1.000
_cell.length_b   1.000
_cell.length_c   1.000
_cell.angle_alpha   90.00
_cell.angle_beta   90.00
_cell.angle_gamma   90.00
#
_symmetry.space_group_name_H-M   'P 1'
#
loop_
_entity.id
_entity.type
_entity.pdbx_description
1 polymer ?
#
loop_
_entity_poly.entity_id
_entity_poly.type
_entity_poly.pdbx_seq_one_letter_code
_entity_poly.pdbx_strand_id
1 'polypeptide(L)'
;MSKSPERLAPGTLVREYKIKRLLGEGGMGEVYLAQHTYTQQEVAVKAVSPLLMRDEAVRRRFLEEGRVLAMLKHPNIVLLYTFFEEAAQFFLVMEYVEGQSIEQWLASHSGGQPVPTDRVLAIMEHVLEGLAYAHRQQPPVVHRDVKPANVLLDRAGRAVVTDFGIAKAMGREKLTRTGGVVGTFEYMSPEQVRGEDVTPATDVYSAGIMLYRMLTGVVPFPQTSTTGFECMDAHIRQLPPSLQVTRPDLPASLAEVVRKSLEKEPALRYRNAGEMLCALRSVDFSCPADRP
;
A
#
# COMPACT_ATOMS: atom_id res chain seq x y z
N MET A 1 -33.26 6.12 -5.25
CA MET A 1 -32.17 6.81 -5.97
C MET A 1 -31.28 7.50 -4.94
N SER A 2 -30.19 6.84 -4.52
CA SER A 2 -29.25 7.42 -3.56
C SER A 2 -28.31 8.34 -4.35
N LYS A 3 -28.45 9.66 -4.22
CA LYS A 3 -27.45 10.59 -4.73
C LYS A 3 -26.12 10.21 -4.09
N SER A 4 -25.09 10.00 -4.90
CA SER A 4 -23.70 10.01 -4.43
C SER A 4 -23.49 11.33 -3.68
N PRO A 5 -22.75 11.37 -2.56
CA PRO A 5 -22.40 12.64 -1.95
C PRO A 5 -21.74 13.52 -3.02
N GLU A 6 -22.18 14.77 -3.09
CA GLU A 6 -21.72 15.72 -4.09
C GLU A 6 -20.22 15.99 -3.84
N ARG A 7 -19.40 15.87 -4.88
CA ARG A 7 -17.95 16.08 -4.79
C ARG A 7 -17.66 17.43 -4.15
N LEU A 8 -16.70 17.48 -3.22
CA LEU A 8 -16.31 18.74 -2.61
C LEU A 8 -15.63 19.64 -3.66
N ALA A 9 -16.28 20.76 -3.97
CA ALA A 9 -15.76 21.75 -4.90
C ALA A 9 -14.54 22.51 -4.32
N PRO A 10 -13.63 23.03 -5.17
CA PRO A 10 -12.63 24.00 -4.74
C PRO A 10 -13.26 25.18 -4.02
N GLY A 11 -12.69 25.56 -2.88
CA GLY A 11 -13.21 26.61 -2.00
C GLY A 11 -14.17 26.12 -0.92
N THR A 12 -14.70 24.91 -1.02
CA THR A 12 -15.50 24.29 0.05
C THR A 12 -14.69 24.24 1.34
N LEU A 13 -15.33 24.59 2.45
CA LEU A 13 -14.73 24.56 3.77
C LEU A 13 -15.25 23.33 4.52
N VAL A 14 -14.34 22.45 4.93
CA VAL A 14 -14.63 21.32 5.82
C VAL A 14 -13.92 21.63 7.13
N ARG A 15 -14.68 22.12 8.13
CA ARG A 15 -14.14 22.76 9.34
C ARG A 15 -13.07 23.83 9.07
N GLU A 16 -11.83 23.62 9.50
CA GLU A 16 -10.70 24.54 9.27
C GLU A 16 -9.96 24.27 7.95
N TYR A 17 -10.44 23.36 7.10
CA TYR A 17 -9.75 22.92 5.90
C TYR A 17 -10.47 23.40 4.64
N LYS A 18 -9.84 24.34 3.93
CA LYS A 18 -10.35 24.83 2.65
C LYS A 18 -9.86 23.93 1.52
N ILE A 19 -10.79 23.26 0.84
CA ILE A 19 -10.49 22.37 -0.29
C ILE A 19 -9.91 23.18 -1.45
N LYS A 20 -8.78 22.72 -2.01
CA LYS A 20 -8.13 23.32 -3.17
C LYS A 20 -8.43 22.55 -4.45
N ARG A 21 -8.23 21.23 -4.44
CA ARG A 21 -8.46 20.35 -5.61
C ARG A 21 -8.52 18.88 -5.21
N LEU A 22 -9.09 18.05 -6.08
CA LEU A 22 -9.01 16.59 -5.97
C LEU A 22 -7.58 16.10 -6.24
N LEU A 23 -7.10 15.16 -5.42
CA LEU A 23 -5.84 14.43 -5.59
C LEU A 23 -6.07 13.04 -6.19
N GLY A 24 -7.15 12.37 -5.78
CA GLY A 24 -7.52 11.06 -6.30
C GLY A 24 -8.86 10.58 -5.78
N GLU A 25 -9.40 9.55 -6.43
CA GLU A 25 -10.64 8.89 -6.04
C GLU A 25 -10.50 7.36 -6.11
N GLY A 26 -11.26 6.66 -5.27
CA GLY A 26 -11.31 5.20 -5.30
C GLY A 26 -12.49 4.65 -4.51
N GLY A 27 -12.58 3.32 -4.40
CA GLY A 27 -13.71 2.66 -3.73
C GLY A 27 -13.91 3.03 -2.25
N MET A 28 -12.89 3.62 -1.61
CA MET A 28 -12.92 4.03 -0.20
C MET A 28 -13.33 5.50 0.00
N GLY A 29 -13.44 6.28 -1.09
CA GLY A 29 -13.75 7.71 -1.03
C GLY A 29 -12.79 8.55 -1.87
N GLU A 30 -12.74 9.83 -1.55
CA GLU A 30 -12.05 10.86 -2.32
C GLU A 30 -10.97 11.51 -1.47
N VAL A 31 -9.84 11.85 -2.08
CA VAL A 31 -8.72 12.51 -1.41
C VAL A 31 -8.52 13.88 -2.06
N TYR A 32 -8.47 14.93 -1.25
CA TYR A 32 -8.35 16.31 -1.68
C TYR A 32 -7.08 16.94 -1.12
N LEU A 33 -6.48 17.83 -1.89
CA LEU A 33 -5.56 18.82 -1.35
C LEU A 33 -6.39 19.91 -0.70
N ALA A 34 -6.10 20.20 0.56
CA ALA A 34 -6.72 21.28 1.30
C ALA A 34 -5.67 22.14 1.98
N GLN A 35 -6.08 23.31 2.46
CA GLN A 35 -5.25 24.21 3.24
C GLN A 35 -5.93 24.49 4.57
N HIS A 36 -5.19 24.33 5.66
CA HIS A 36 -5.67 24.73 6.97
C HIS A 36 -5.75 26.26 7.05
N THR A 37 -6.91 26.82 7.43
CA THR A 37 -7.19 28.26 7.32
C THR A 37 -6.31 29.13 8.22
N TYR A 38 -5.95 28.65 9.40
CA TYR A 38 -5.09 29.40 10.33
C TYR A 38 -3.59 29.26 10.04
N THR A 39 -3.08 28.03 9.95
CA THR A 39 -1.65 27.76 9.74
C THR A 39 -1.19 27.91 8.30
N GLN A 40 -2.13 28.03 7.34
CA GLN A 40 -1.87 28.03 5.90
C GLN A 40 -1.17 26.76 5.38
N GLN A 41 -1.06 25.72 6.22
CA GLN A 41 -0.42 24.46 5.90
C GLN A 41 -1.26 23.67 4.90
N GLU A 42 -0.60 23.13 3.86
CA GLU A 42 -1.22 22.19 2.94
C GLU A 42 -1.32 20.79 3.56
N VAL A 43 -2.49 20.16 3.40
CA VAL A 43 -2.82 18.85 3.94
C VAL A 43 -3.60 18.02 2.93
N ALA A 44 -3.55 16.70 3.07
CA ALA A 44 -4.43 15.80 2.33
C ALA A 44 -5.67 15.50 3.19
N VAL A 45 -6.86 15.73 2.65
CA VAL A 45 -8.14 15.43 3.30
C VAL A 45 -8.80 14.27 2.57
N LYS A 46 -8.90 13.11 3.21
CA LYS A 46 -9.62 11.95 2.68
C LYS A 46 -11.04 11.94 3.22
N ALA A 47 -12.00 12.14 2.32
CA ALA A 47 -13.43 12.05 2.58
C ALA A 47 -13.88 10.60 2.32
N VAL A 48 -14.21 9.87 3.38
CA VAL A 48 -14.55 8.45 3.30
C VAL A 48 -15.96 8.29 2.76
N SER A 49 -16.18 7.29 1.91
CA SER A 49 -17.51 7.03 1.33
C SER A 49 -18.56 6.75 2.42
N PRO A 50 -19.70 7.48 2.44
CA PRO A 50 -20.79 7.22 3.39
C PRO A 50 -21.37 5.81 3.28
N LEU A 51 -21.23 5.15 2.12
CA LEU A 51 -21.69 3.77 1.90
C LEU A 51 -20.99 2.77 2.83
N LEU A 52 -19.71 3.03 3.16
CA LEU A 52 -18.93 2.22 4.10
C LEU A 52 -19.37 2.43 5.55
N MET A 53 -19.99 3.57 5.84
CA MET A 53 -20.27 4.04 7.21
C MET A 53 -21.71 3.78 7.68
N ARG A 54 -22.51 3.09 6.87
CA ARG A 54 -23.91 2.74 7.21
C ARG A 54 -24.04 1.74 8.35
N ASP A 55 -22.99 0.97 8.60
CA ASP A 55 -22.97 -0.09 9.61
C ASP A 55 -22.24 0.41 10.86
N GLU A 56 -22.91 0.43 12.01
CA GLU A 56 -22.33 0.91 13.25
C GLU A 56 -21.10 0.12 13.70
N ALA A 57 -21.08 -1.20 13.47
CA ALA A 57 -19.93 -2.03 13.84
C ALA A 57 -18.71 -1.64 12.99
N VAL A 58 -18.95 -1.39 11.72
CA VAL A 58 -17.93 -0.90 10.78
C VAL A 58 -17.43 0.49 11.16
N ARG A 59 -18.33 1.41 11.52
CA ARG A 59 -17.99 2.75 12.02
C ARG A 59 -17.15 2.69 13.30
N ARG A 60 -17.48 1.82 14.25
CA ARG A 60 -16.70 1.64 15.50
C ARG A 60 -15.28 1.15 15.23
N ARG A 61 -15.12 0.12 14.39
CA ARG A 61 -13.79 -0.39 13.99
C ARG A 61 -12.96 0.68 13.30
N PHE A 62 -13.58 1.48 12.42
CA PHE A 62 -12.92 2.59 11.75
C PHE A 62 -12.32 3.60 12.74
N LEU A 63 -13.08 3.95 13.78
CA LEU A 63 -12.62 4.86 14.84
C LEU A 63 -11.47 4.26 15.65
N GLU A 64 -11.54 2.96 15.97
CA GLU A 64 -10.47 2.26 16.69
C GLU A 64 -9.18 2.20 15.87
N GLU A 65 -9.27 1.82 14.60
CA GLU A 65 -8.10 1.79 13.71
C GLU A 65 -7.55 3.20 13.43
N GLY A 66 -8.42 4.20 13.25
CA GLY A 66 -8.01 5.59 13.11
C GLY A 66 -7.18 6.10 14.30
N ARG A 67 -7.52 5.69 15.53
CA ARG A 67 -6.72 6.00 16.73
C ARG A 67 -5.36 5.33 16.70
N VAL A 68 -5.29 4.06 16.28
CA VAL A 68 -4.03 3.33 16.15
C VAL A 68 -3.12 4.00 15.12
N LEU A 69 -3.66 4.42 13.98
CA LEU A 69 -2.89 5.12 12.95
C LEU A 69 -2.43 6.51 13.38
N ALA A 70 -3.24 7.23 14.15
CA ALA A 70 -2.84 8.54 14.71
C ALA A 70 -1.63 8.44 15.65
N MET A 71 -1.34 7.25 16.20
CA MET A 71 -0.15 7.00 17.02
C MET A 71 1.09 6.66 16.19
N LEU A 72 0.95 6.32 14.90
CA LEU A 72 2.10 6.03 14.05
C LEU A 72 2.80 7.32 13.62
N LYS A 73 4.06 7.47 14.03
CA LYS A 73 4.91 8.61 13.68
C LYS A 73 6.24 8.08 13.16
N HIS A 74 6.40 8.08 11.85
CA HIS A 74 7.60 7.59 11.19
C HIS A 74 7.81 8.35 9.86
N PRO A 75 9.04 8.70 9.46
CA PRO A 75 9.29 9.46 8.22
C PRO A 75 8.78 8.77 6.95
N ASN A 76 8.61 7.43 6.97
CA ASN A 76 8.12 6.63 5.84
C ASN A 76 6.67 6.14 6.03
N ILE A 77 5.90 6.74 6.94
CA ILE A 77 4.46 6.53 7.07
C ILE A 77 3.78 7.89 7.00
N VAL A 78 2.73 8.01 6.19
CA VAL A 78 1.95 9.25 6.10
C VAL A 78 1.40 9.60 7.49
N LEU A 79 1.73 10.80 7.96
CA LEU A 79 1.26 11.26 9.26
C LEU A 79 -0.24 11.59 9.21
N LEU A 80 -1.03 10.98 10.09
CA LEU A 80 -2.41 11.35 10.34
C LEU A 80 -2.45 12.46 11.40
N TYR A 81 -2.80 13.68 11.00
CA TYR A 81 -2.92 14.81 11.93
C TYR A 81 -4.15 14.68 12.82
N THR A 82 -5.30 14.39 12.20
CA THR A 82 -6.57 14.22 12.90
C THR A 82 -7.56 13.47 12.01
N PHE A 83 -8.63 12.99 12.60
CA PHE A 83 -9.80 12.51 11.88
C PHE A 83 -11.05 12.99 12.62
N PHE A 84 -12.13 13.19 11.86
CA PHE A 84 -13.38 13.65 12.42
C PHE A 84 -14.56 13.22 11.58
N GLU A 85 -15.75 13.40 12.15
CA GLU A 85 -17.01 13.22 11.45
C GLU A 85 -17.72 14.57 11.29
N GLU A 86 -18.29 14.78 10.11
CA GLU A 86 -19.10 15.94 9.77
C GLU A 86 -20.18 15.50 8.78
N ALA A 87 -21.43 15.90 9.00
CA ALA A 87 -22.58 15.51 8.16
C ALA A 87 -22.68 13.99 7.89
N ALA A 88 -22.41 13.15 8.91
CA ALA A 88 -22.39 11.68 8.82
C ALA A 88 -21.35 11.10 7.82
N GLN A 89 -20.32 11.89 7.49
CA GLN A 89 -19.19 11.48 6.69
C GLN A 89 -17.89 11.61 7.49
N PHE A 90 -16.98 10.64 7.34
CA PHE A 90 -15.67 10.67 7.98
C PHE A 90 -14.64 11.37 7.10
N PHE A 91 -13.81 12.16 7.75
CA PHE A 91 -12.71 12.89 7.14
C PHE A 91 -11.41 12.57 7.88
N LEU A 92 -10.36 12.28 7.12
CA LEU A 92 -9.01 12.10 7.63
C LEU A 92 -8.14 13.23 7.11
N VAL A 93 -7.44 13.90 8.01
CA VAL A 93 -6.52 14.98 7.68
C VAL A 93 -5.10 14.46 7.87
N MET A 94 -4.34 14.44 6.79
CA MET A 94 -3.05 13.76 6.71
C MET A 94 -1.98 14.69 6.13
N GLU A 95 -0.71 14.31 6.32
CA GLU A 95 0.42 14.91 5.62
C GLU A 95 0.15 14.96 4.12
N TYR A 96 0.29 16.15 3.53
CA TYR A 96 0.36 16.25 2.09
C TYR A 96 1.80 15.96 1.64
N VAL A 97 2.00 14.78 1.07
CA VAL A 97 3.28 14.40 0.46
C VAL A 97 3.31 14.93 -0.98
N GLU A 98 4.10 15.97 -1.22
CA GLU A 98 4.23 16.55 -2.55
C GLU A 98 5.05 15.62 -3.47
N GLY A 99 4.35 14.95 -4.38
CA GLY A 99 4.94 13.95 -5.26
C GLY A 99 3.86 13.16 -6.01
N GLN A 100 4.14 11.89 -6.27
CA GLN A 100 3.23 10.97 -6.96
C GLN A 100 3.31 9.57 -6.33
N SER A 101 2.35 8.70 -6.59
CA SER A 101 2.45 7.31 -6.14
C SER A 101 3.52 6.55 -6.93
N ILE A 102 4.06 5.45 -6.36
CA ILE A 102 4.96 4.56 -7.11
C ILE A 102 4.24 4.01 -8.35
N GLU A 103 2.93 3.77 -8.28
CA GLU A 103 2.16 3.34 -9.46
C GLU A 103 2.24 4.36 -10.61
N GLN A 104 2.00 5.64 -10.31
CA GLN A 104 2.13 6.73 -11.28
C GLN A 104 3.56 6.90 -11.76
N TRP A 105 4.52 6.77 -10.85
CA TRP A 105 5.93 6.86 -11.16
C TRP A 105 6.38 5.75 -12.13
N LEU A 106 6.01 4.49 -11.86
CA LEU A 106 6.24 3.36 -12.76
C LEU A 106 5.59 3.59 -14.13
N ALA A 107 4.33 4.05 -14.15
CA ALA A 107 3.63 4.38 -15.39
C ALA A 107 4.33 5.49 -16.20
N SER A 108 4.91 6.51 -15.53
CA SER A 108 5.67 7.59 -16.18
C SER A 108 7.06 7.16 -16.66
N HIS A 109 7.67 6.14 -16.03
CA HIS A 109 8.97 5.58 -16.43
C HIS A 109 8.85 4.57 -17.60
N SER A 110 7.62 4.30 -18.07
CA SER A 110 7.29 3.30 -19.10
C SER A 110 7.80 3.61 -20.53
N GLY A 111 8.89 4.36 -20.68
CA GLY A 111 9.65 4.45 -21.93
C GLY A 111 10.43 3.16 -22.29
N GLY A 112 10.13 2.03 -21.63
CA GLY A 112 10.71 0.72 -21.90
C GLY A 112 12.02 0.39 -21.15
N GLN A 113 12.47 1.27 -20.25
CA GLN A 113 13.69 1.03 -19.46
C GLN A 113 13.34 0.52 -18.06
N PRO A 114 13.92 -0.61 -17.60
CA PRO A 114 13.81 -1.04 -16.22
C PRO A 114 14.28 0.07 -15.27
N VAL A 115 13.61 0.18 -14.11
CA VAL A 115 14.05 1.08 -13.07
C VAL A 115 15.46 0.67 -12.61
N PRO A 116 16.40 1.63 -12.47
CA PRO A 116 17.72 1.34 -11.90
C PRO A 116 17.61 0.63 -10.55
N THR A 117 18.33 -0.49 -10.41
CA THR A 117 18.22 -1.39 -9.26
C THR A 117 18.49 -0.67 -7.94
N ASP A 118 19.51 0.19 -7.89
CA ASP A 118 19.85 1.05 -6.76
C ASP A 118 18.65 1.90 -6.30
N ARG A 119 17.91 2.46 -7.24
CA ARG A 119 16.71 3.25 -6.96
C ARG A 119 15.56 2.39 -6.45
N VAL A 120 15.38 1.18 -6.97
CA VAL A 120 14.39 0.22 -6.45
C VAL A 120 14.68 -0.11 -5.00
N LEU A 121 15.94 -0.41 -4.67
CA LEU A 121 16.36 -0.77 -3.32
C LEU A 121 16.15 0.38 -2.35
N ALA A 122 16.56 1.60 -2.70
CA ALA A 122 16.36 2.78 -1.86
C ALA A 122 14.87 3.02 -1.53
N ILE A 123 13.99 2.86 -2.52
CA ILE A 123 12.54 2.97 -2.32
C ILE A 123 12.03 1.84 -1.41
N MET A 124 12.46 0.61 -1.65
CA MET A 124 12.02 -0.55 -0.87
C MET A 124 12.54 -0.51 0.57
N GLU A 125 13.72 0.03 0.82
CA GLU A 125 14.21 0.27 2.18
C GLU A 125 13.28 1.20 2.95
N HIS A 126 12.93 2.36 2.39
CA HIS A 126 11.98 3.29 3.00
C HIS A 126 10.61 2.63 3.28
N VAL A 127 10.08 1.86 2.33
CA VAL A 127 8.81 1.13 2.52
C VAL A 127 8.92 0.15 3.68
N LEU A 128 9.97 -0.67 3.69
CA LEU A 128 10.17 -1.70 4.71
C LEU A 128 10.47 -1.10 6.08
N GLU A 129 11.13 0.05 6.17
CA GLU A 129 11.31 0.80 7.43
C GLU A 129 9.97 1.25 8.01
N GLY A 130 9.09 1.82 7.19
CA GLY A 130 7.73 2.19 7.59
C GLY A 130 6.92 0.98 8.05
N LEU A 131 6.88 -0.09 7.26
CA LEU A 131 6.17 -1.32 7.63
C LEU A 131 6.77 -1.96 8.90
N ALA A 132 8.10 -1.99 9.03
CA ALA A 132 8.76 -2.53 10.22
C ALA A 132 8.41 -1.73 11.47
N TYR A 133 8.30 -0.40 11.36
CA TYR A 133 7.83 0.44 12.47
C TYR A 133 6.40 0.10 12.90
N ALA A 134 5.48 -0.08 11.94
CA ALA A 134 4.10 -0.47 12.22
C ALA A 134 4.00 -1.88 12.82
N HIS A 135 4.79 -2.83 12.33
CA HIS A 135 4.83 -4.21 12.83
C HIS A 135 5.40 -4.35 14.25
N ARG A 136 6.16 -3.37 14.75
CA ARG A 136 6.70 -3.37 16.12
C ARG A 136 5.72 -2.85 17.18
N GLN A 137 4.57 -2.31 16.77
CA GLN A 137 3.56 -1.86 17.72
C GLN A 137 2.94 -3.04 18.49
N GLN A 138 2.29 -2.78 19.61
CA GLN A 138 1.63 -3.79 20.43
C GLN A 138 0.13 -3.47 20.61
N PRO A 139 -0.79 -4.21 19.96
CA PRO A 139 -0.53 -5.28 18.99
C PRO A 139 0.07 -4.76 17.67
N PRO A 140 0.71 -5.63 16.86
CA PRO A 140 1.28 -5.24 15.56
C PRO A 140 0.24 -4.63 14.64
N VAL A 141 0.60 -3.53 13.97
CA VAL A 141 -0.25 -2.89 12.97
C VAL A 141 0.13 -3.43 11.59
N VAL A 142 -0.77 -4.20 10.99
CA VAL A 142 -0.62 -4.75 9.63
C VAL A 142 -1.35 -3.84 8.65
N HIS A 143 -0.69 -3.48 7.55
CA HIS A 143 -1.21 -2.59 6.52
C HIS A 143 -2.32 -3.23 5.66
N ARG A 144 -2.16 -4.50 5.24
CA ARG A 144 -3.14 -5.31 4.48
C ARG A 144 -3.40 -4.88 3.02
N ASP A 145 -2.71 -3.88 2.51
CA ASP A 145 -2.89 -3.39 1.13
C ASP A 145 -1.62 -2.73 0.58
N VAL A 146 -0.46 -3.33 0.86
CA VAL A 146 0.81 -2.82 0.33
C VAL A 146 0.84 -3.01 -1.19
N LYS A 147 0.96 -1.91 -1.93
CA LYS A 147 1.05 -1.88 -3.40
C LYS A 147 1.59 -0.51 -3.85
N PRO A 148 2.11 -0.38 -5.08
CA PRO A 148 2.65 0.88 -5.58
C PRO A 148 1.70 2.07 -5.49
N ALA A 149 0.39 1.86 -5.60
CA ALA A 149 -0.60 2.93 -5.49
C ALA A 149 -0.72 3.50 -4.06
N ASN A 150 -0.33 2.73 -3.04
CA ASN A 150 -0.40 3.10 -1.62
C ASN A 150 0.99 3.50 -1.05
N VAL A 151 1.94 3.80 -1.93
CA VAL A 151 3.23 4.36 -1.55
C VAL A 151 3.47 5.61 -2.35
N LEU A 152 3.68 6.74 -1.67
CA LEU A 152 3.97 8.03 -2.28
C LEU A 152 5.48 8.23 -2.34
N LEU A 153 5.97 8.73 -3.47
CA LEU A 153 7.35 9.14 -3.66
C LEU A 153 7.38 10.67 -3.73
N ASP A 154 8.01 11.30 -2.74
CA ASP A 154 8.15 12.76 -2.75
C ASP A 154 9.27 13.23 -3.68
N ARG A 155 9.35 14.54 -3.88
CA ARG A 155 10.37 15.16 -4.76
C ARG A 155 11.82 14.91 -4.31
N ALA A 156 12.04 14.62 -3.04
CA ALA A 156 13.36 14.30 -2.50
C ALA A 156 13.72 12.81 -2.64
N GLY A 157 12.81 11.98 -3.17
CA GLY A 157 13.00 10.55 -3.32
C GLY A 157 12.67 9.73 -2.06
N ARG A 158 12.06 10.34 -1.05
CA ARG A 158 11.56 9.61 0.13
C ARG A 158 10.26 8.90 -0.24
N ALA A 159 10.21 7.60 0.05
CA ALA A 159 8.99 6.82 -0.10
C ALA A 159 8.23 6.79 1.22
N VAL A 160 6.92 7.02 1.16
CA VAL A 160 6.03 7.17 2.30
C VAL A 160 4.82 6.26 2.10
N VAL A 161 4.62 5.32 3.01
CA VAL A 161 3.50 4.38 3.00
C VAL A 161 2.23 5.10 3.47
N THR A 162 1.15 4.99 2.70
CA THR A 162 -0.15 5.62 2.98
C THR A 162 -1.27 4.58 2.96
N ASP A 163 -2.48 4.96 3.36
CA ASP A 163 -3.67 4.11 3.24
C ASP A 163 -3.55 2.76 3.98
N PHE A 164 -2.91 2.78 5.15
CA PHE A 164 -3.01 1.67 6.11
C PHE A 164 -4.48 1.29 6.25
N GLY A 165 -4.79 0.01 6.13
CA GLY A 165 -6.10 -0.51 5.72
C GLY A 165 -7.29 -0.29 6.66
N ILE A 166 -7.61 0.96 7.05
CA ILE A 166 -8.77 1.34 7.86
C ILE A 166 -10.07 0.78 7.28
N ALA A 167 -10.11 0.63 5.96
CA ALA A 167 -11.27 0.15 5.22
C ALA A 167 -11.32 -1.37 4.98
N LYS A 168 -10.20 -2.10 5.06
CA LYS A 168 -10.21 -3.57 4.89
C LYS A 168 -10.52 -4.31 6.20
N ALA A 169 -10.29 -3.66 7.33
CA ALA A 169 -10.77 -4.11 8.64
C ALA A 169 -12.29 -4.10 8.80
N MET A 170 -12.97 -3.33 7.93
CA MET A 170 -14.41 -3.11 7.92
C MET A 170 -15.23 -4.34 7.46
N GLY A 171 -14.60 -5.51 7.34
CA GLY A 171 -15.27 -6.77 7.07
C GLY A 171 -15.21 -7.17 5.59
N ARG A 172 -14.70 -8.39 5.39
CA ARG A 172 -14.63 -9.09 4.10
C ARG A 172 -16.02 -9.37 3.48
N GLU A 173 -17.09 -9.23 4.26
CA GLU A 173 -18.44 -9.66 3.87
C GLU A 173 -19.11 -8.85 2.76
N LYS A 174 -18.66 -7.63 2.45
CA LYS A 174 -19.32 -6.78 1.44
C LYS A 174 -18.66 -6.78 0.06
N LEU A 175 -17.37 -7.06 -0.04
CA LEU A 175 -16.68 -7.17 -1.34
C LEU A 175 -17.24 -8.33 -2.19
N THR A 176 -17.76 -9.38 -1.54
CA THR A 176 -18.40 -10.54 -2.20
C THR A 176 -19.89 -10.35 -2.48
N ARG A 177 -20.60 -9.43 -1.81
CA ARG A 177 -22.07 -9.30 -1.88
C ARG A 177 -22.59 -8.38 -3.00
N THR A 178 -21.77 -7.53 -3.62
CA THR A 178 -22.24 -6.54 -4.61
C THR A 178 -22.04 -6.94 -6.08
N GLY A 179 -21.70 -8.20 -6.39
CA GLY A 179 -21.77 -8.73 -7.76
C GLY A 179 -20.87 -8.06 -8.81
N GLY A 180 -19.94 -7.21 -8.40
CA GLY A 180 -18.94 -6.58 -9.24
C GLY A 180 -17.61 -6.59 -8.50
N VAL A 181 -16.74 -7.53 -8.85
CA VAL A 181 -15.42 -7.69 -8.25
C VAL A 181 -14.49 -6.66 -8.91
N VAL A 182 -14.51 -5.41 -8.43
CA VAL A 182 -13.54 -4.38 -8.84
C VAL A 182 -12.50 -4.28 -7.73
N GLY A 183 -11.35 -4.91 -7.93
CA GLY A 183 -10.21 -4.86 -7.03
C GLY A 183 -8.92 -5.22 -7.76
N THR A 184 -7.79 -4.67 -7.31
CA THR A 184 -6.46 -5.06 -7.76
C THR A 184 -6.01 -6.26 -6.93
N PHE A 185 -6.04 -7.46 -7.52
CA PHE A 185 -5.70 -8.71 -6.82
C PHE A 185 -4.22 -9.03 -6.82
N GLU A 186 -3.45 -8.39 -7.70
CA GLU A 186 -2.05 -8.69 -8.03
C GLU A 186 -1.08 -8.66 -6.84
N TYR A 187 -1.47 -8.02 -5.73
CA TYR A 187 -0.66 -7.84 -4.52
C TYR A 187 -1.20 -8.59 -3.31
N MET A 188 -2.32 -9.33 -3.44
CA MET A 188 -2.92 -10.03 -2.31
C MET A 188 -2.10 -11.25 -1.91
N SER A 189 -1.93 -11.44 -0.60
CA SER A 189 -1.29 -12.65 -0.10
C SER A 189 -2.23 -13.87 -0.16
N PRO A 190 -1.70 -15.11 -0.17
CA PRO A 190 -2.49 -16.33 -0.13
C PRO A 190 -3.53 -16.37 1.00
N GLU A 191 -3.14 -16.00 2.21
CA GLU A 191 -4.04 -15.94 3.37
C GLU A 191 -5.16 -14.88 3.20
N GLN A 192 -4.84 -13.75 2.54
CA GLN A 192 -5.84 -12.77 2.15
C GLN A 192 -6.78 -13.29 1.08
N VAL A 193 -6.35 -14.17 0.17
CA VAL A 193 -7.28 -14.79 -0.79
C VAL A 193 -8.16 -15.82 -0.08
N ARG A 194 -7.60 -16.62 0.82
CA ARG A 194 -8.27 -17.78 1.44
C ARG A 194 -9.32 -17.47 2.48
N GLY A 195 -9.25 -16.31 3.15
CA GLY A 195 -10.15 -16.08 4.31
C GLY A 195 -9.42 -15.93 5.63
N GLU A 196 -8.14 -16.22 5.65
CA GLU A 196 -7.36 -16.46 6.86
C GLU A 196 -6.91 -15.17 7.54
N ASP A 197 -6.42 -15.32 8.77
CA ASP A 197 -5.91 -14.21 9.58
C ASP A 197 -4.65 -13.61 8.95
N VAL A 198 -4.62 -12.28 8.90
CA VAL A 198 -3.49 -11.53 8.39
C VAL A 198 -2.47 -11.26 9.47
N THR A 199 -1.20 -11.27 9.10
CA THR A 199 -0.06 -11.06 10.02
C THR A 199 0.95 -10.11 9.36
N PRO A 200 2.01 -9.67 10.06
CA PRO A 200 3.09 -8.93 9.41
C PRO A 200 3.70 -9.63 8.17
N ALA A 201 3.64 -10.97 8.10
CA ALA A 201 4.07 -11.74 6.93
C ALA A 201 3.15 -11.57 5.70
N THR A 202 1.94 -11.05 5.89
CA THR A 202 1.03 -10.64 4.80
C THR A 202 1.61 -9.44 4.05
N ASP A 203 2.04 -8.42 4.78
CA ASP A 203 2.65 -7.23 4.17
C ASP A 203 4.00 -7.54 3.55
N VAL A 204 4.76 -8.50 4.11
CA VAL A 204 6.01 -9.02 3.50
C VAL A 204 5.75 -9.60 2.12
N TYR A 205 4.70 -10.39 1.95
CA TYR A 205 4.35 -10.95 0.65
C TYR A 205 4.04 -9.86 -0.37
N SER A 206 3.15 -8.93 -0.01
CA SER A 206 2.77 -7.81 -0.87
C SER A 206 3.96 -6.90 -1.21
N ALA A 207 4.86 -6.65 -0.25
CA ALA A 207 6.11 -5.94 -0.49
C ALA A 207 7.08 -6.72 -1.40
N GLY A 208 7.11 -8.05 -1.32
CA GLY A 208 7.83 -8.92 -2.24
C GLY A 208 7.32 -8.85 -3.67
N ILE A 209 6.00 -8.80 -3.87
CA ILE A 209 5.38 -8.58 -5.19
C ILE A 209 5.79 -7.22 -5.74
N MET A 210 5.73 -6.17 -4.92
CA MET A 210 6.11 -4.81 -5.31
C MET A 210 7.59 -4.73 -5.71
N LEU A 211 8.49 -5.34 -4.92
CA LEU A 211 9.92 -5.45 -5.25
C LEU A 211 10.12 -6.17 -6.59
N TYR A 212 9.45 -7.31 -6.80
CA TYR A 212 9.50 -8.04 -8.07
C TYR A 212 9.06 -7.15 -9.25
N ARG A 213 7.93 -6.45 -9.13
CA ARG A 213 7.42 -5.57 -10.19
C ARG A 213 8.36 -4.41 -10.48
N MET A 214 8.93 -3.79 -9.45
CA MET A 214 9.87 -2.68 -9.65
C MET A 214 11.16 -3.13 -10.34
N LEU A 215 11.62 -4.36 -10.08
CA LEU A 215 12.81 -4.93 -10.72
C LEU A 215 12.57 -5.41 -12.14
N THR A 216 11.37 -5.93 -12.45
CA THR A 216 11.10 -6.60 -13.74
C THR A 216 10.18 -5.81 -14.67
N GLY A 217 9.49 -4.80 -14.15
CA GLY A 217 8.44 -4.06 -14.85
C GLY A 217 7.06 -4.74 -14.84
N VAL A 218 6.96 -6.00 -14.41
CA VAL A 218 5.73 -6.80 -14.43
C VAL A 218 5.47 -7.48 -13.10
N VAL A 219 4.20 -7.74 -12.76
CA VAL A 219 3.87 -8.57 -11.59
C VAL A 219 4.07 -10.06 -11.90
N PRO A 220 4.36 -10.92 -10.91
CA PRO A 220 4.55 -12.35 -11.14
C PRO A 220 3.22 -13.06 -11.51
N PHE A 221 2.09 -12.52 -11.07
CA PHE A 221 0.75 -13.07 -11.32
C PHE A 221 -0.18 -11.98 -11.86
N PRO A 222 -0.16 -11.68 -13.17
CA PRO A 222 -0.94 -10.60 -13.75
C PRO A 222 -2.44 -10.89 -13.70
N GLN A 223 -3.24 -9.85 -13.48
CA GLN A 223 -4.69 -9.94 -13.54
C GLN A 223 -5.17 -9.83 -15.00
N THR A 224 -5.34 -10.98 -15.66
CA THR A 224 -5.80 -11.10 -17.05
C THR A 224 -7.31 -11.04 -17.21
N SER A 225 -8.07 -11.39 -16.17
CA SER A 225 -9.53 -11.49 -16.20
C SER A 225 -10.21 -10.47 -15.27
N THR A 226 -11.40 -10.02 -15.67
CA THR A 226 -12.22 -9.06 -14.91
C THR A 226 -12.62 -9.61 -13.54
N THR A 227 -12.77 -10.94 -13.39
CA THR A 227 -13.13 -11.57 -12.11
C THR A 227 -11.94 -11.71 -11.16
N GLY A 228 -10.71 -11.64 -11.66
CA GLY A 228 -9.49 -11.83 -10.86
C GLY A 228 -9.24 -13.24 -10.35
N PHE A 229 -10.11 -14.22 -10.68
CA PHE A 229 -10.05 -15.58 -10.14
C PHE A 229 -8.72 -16.27 -10.48
N GLU A 230 -8.24 -16.14 -11.71
CA GLU A 230 -6.96 -16.73 -12.14
C GLU A 230 -5.77 -16.16 -11.36
N CYS A 231 -5.76 -14.84 -11.13
CA CYS A 231 -4.73 -14.16 -10.34
C CYS A 231 -4.77 -14.61 -8.86
N MET A 232 -5.97 -14.71 -8.28
CA MET A 232 -6.17 -15.23 -6.92
C MET A 232 -5.70 -16.69 -6.78
N ASP A 233 -6.06 -17.58 -7.71
CA ASP A 233 -5.63 -18.98 -7.71
C ASP A 233 -4.10 -19.09 -7.91
N ALA A 234 -3.52 -18.25 -8.77
CA ALA A 234 -2.08 -18.18 -8.96
C ALA A 234 -1.33 -17.77 -7.68
N HIS A 235 -1.86 -16.80 -6.92
CA HIS A 235 -1.31 -16.48 -5.62
C HIS A 235 -1.33 -17.67 -4.66
N ILE A 236 -2.38 -18.51 -4.68
CA ILE A 236 -2.48 -19.70 -3.83
C ILE A 236 -1.57 -20.85 -4.29
N ARG A 237 -1.45 -21.09 -5.60
CA ARG A 237 -0.93 -22.36 -6.13
C ARG A 237 0.31 -22.25 -7.00
N GLN A 238 0.48 -21.15 -7.74
CA GLN A 238 1.55 -21.03 -8.72
C GLN A 238 2.84 -20.53 -8.08
N LEU A 239 3.97 -21.12 -8.44
CA LEU A 239 5.27 -20.58 -8.07
C LEU A 239 5.51 -19.28 -8.84
N PRO A 240 6.05 -18.23 -8.19
CA PRO A 240 6.40 -17.00 -8.91
C PRO A 240 7.51 -17.30 -9.93
N PRO A 241 7.52 -16.63 -11.10
CA PRO A 241 8.63 -16.73 -12.03
C PRO A 241 9.95 -16.35 -11.35
N SER A 242 11.02 -17.06 -11.69
CA SER A 242 12.34 -16.82 -11.08
C SER A 242 12.90 -15.47 -11.52
N LEU A 243 13.25 -14.62 -10.56
CA LEU A 243 13.89 -13.33 -10.85
C LEU A 243 15.20 -13.52 -11.65
N GLN A 244 15.97 -14.58 -11.39
CA GLN A 244 17.20 -14.87 -12.12
C GLN A 244 16.98 -15.18 -13.61
N VAL A 245 15.77 -15.56 -14.00
CA VAL A 245 15.43 -15.77 -15.42
C VAL A 245 15.07 -14.44 -16.08
N THR A 246 14.32 -13.58 -15.39
CA THR A 246 13.87 -12.29 -15.93
C THR A 246 14.93 -11.19 -15.86
N ARG A 247 15.79 -11.24 -14.85
CA ARG A 247 16.87 -10.29 -14.56
C ARG A 247 18.15 -11.03 -14.13
N PRO A 248 18.80 -11.77 -15.06
CA PRO A 248 20.02 -12.53 -14.77
C PRO A 248 21.22 -11.66 -14.38
N ASP A 249 21.14 -10.35 -14.64
CA ASP A 249 22.11 -9.34 -14.23
C ASP A 249 22.09 -9.03 -12.72
N LEU A 250 21.04 -9.46 -12.00
CA LEU A 250 20.90 -9.22 -10.56
C LEU A 250 21.60 -10.30 -9.72
N PRO A 251 22.07 -9.95 -8.51
CA PRO A 251 22.65 -10.92 -7.59
C PRO A 251 21.66 -12.01 -7.17
N ALA A 252 22.15 -13.24 -7.06
CA ALA A 252 21.35 -14.37 -6.56
C ALA A 252 20.81 -14.13 -5.14
N SER A 253 21.54 -13.37 -4.32
CA SER A 253 21.10 -12.94 -2.99
C SER A 253 19.84 -12.07 -3.04
N LEU A 254 19.69 -11.18 -4.02
CA LEU A 254 18.48 -10.38 -4.21
C LEU A 254 17.31 -11.25 -4.70
N ALA A 255 17.56 -12.18 -5.61
CA ALA A 255 16.55 -13.14 -6.06
C ALA A 255 16.03 -14.01 -4.90
N GLU A 256 16.90 -14.39 -3.97
CA GLU A 256 16.51 -15.14 -2.77
C GLU A 256 15.62 -14.33 -1.83
N VAL A 257 15.88 -13.02 -1.66
CA VAL A 257 15.00 -12.13 -0.88
C VAL A 257 13.59 -12.10 -1.48
N VAL A 258 13.49 -11.95 -2.80
CA VAL A 258 12.20 -11.95 -3.51
C VAL A 258 11.52 -13.31 -3.39
N ARG A 259 12.23 -14.40 -3.68
CA ARG A 259 11.70 -15.77 -3.62
C ARG A 259 11.14 -16.09 -2.23
N LYS A 260 11.91 -15.81 -1.17
CA LYS A 260 11.50 -16.06 0.21
C LYS A 260 10.29 -15.20 0.63
N SER A 261 10.22 -13.96 0.17
CA SER A 261 9.06 -13.09 0.44
C SER A 261 7.77 -13.61 -0.18
N LEU A 262 7.88 -14.34 -1.30
CA LEU A 262 6.75 -14.87 -2.08
C LEU A 262 6.39 -16.33 -1.75
N GLU A 263 6.93 -16.88 -0.67
CA GLU A 263 6.51 -18.20 -0.16
C GLU A 263 5.01 -18.24 0.12
N LYS A 264 4.38 -19.39 -0.14
CA LYS A 264 2.92 -19.50 -0.01
C LYS A 264 2.49 -19.58 1.44
N GLU A 265 3.25 -20.30 2.24
CA GLU A 265 3.04 -20.41 3.68
C GLU A 265 3.68 -19.22 4.42
N PRO A 266 2.92 -18.42 5.19
CA PRO A 266 3.46 -17.26 5.91
C PRO A 266 4.65 -17.58 6.81
N ALA A 267 4.70 -18.78 7.39
CA ALA A 267 5.79 -19.23 8.26
C ALA A 267 7.13 -19.45 7.53
N LEU A 268 7.12 -19.60 6.20
CA LEU A 268 8.32 -19.76 5.38
C LEU A 268 8.86 -18.42 4.86
N ARG A 269 8.08 -17.33 5.01
CA ARG A 269 8.49 -15.96 4.67
C ARG A 269 9.36 -15.36 5.77
N TYR A 270 9.79 -14.12 5.56
CA TYR A 270 10.25 -13.27 6.67
C TYR A 270 9.10 -13.03 7.65
N ARG A 271 9.37 -13.07 8.96
CA ARG A 271 8.32 -12.96 9.98
C ARG A 271 7.66 -11.59 9.99
N ASN A 272 8.39 -10.55 9.59
CA ASN A 272 7.93 -9.18 9.47
C ASN A 272 8.81 -8.38 8.50
N ALA A 273 8.39 -7.17 8.15
CA ALA A 273 9.14 -6.28 7.27
C ALA A 273 10.55 -5.92 7.75
N GLY A 274 10.81 -5.95 9.07
CA GLY A 274 12.15 -5.69 9.61
C GLY A 274 13.14 -6.80 9.27
N GLU A 275 12.72 -8.07 9.32
CA GLU A 275 13.57 -9.19 8.88
C GLU A 275 13.84 -9.15 7.37
N MET A 276 12.82 -8.81 6.57
CA MET A 276 12.98 -8.61 5.13
C MET A 276 13.94 -7.45 4.83
N LEU A 277 13.86 -6.34 5.57
CA LEU A 277 14.75 -5.19 5.44
C LEU A 277 16.21 -5.57 5.72
N CYS A 278 16.47 -6.32 6.80
CA CYS A 278 17.81 -6.80 7.11
C CYS A 278 18.38 -7.68 5.99
N ALA A 279 17.54 -8.55 5.41
CA ALA A 279 17.96 -9.38 4.29
C ALA A 279 18.23 -8.55 3.02
N LEU A 280 17.40 -7.55 2.72
CA LEU A 280 17.58 -6.65 1.58
C LEU A 280 18.89 -5.85 1.68
N ARG A 281 19.22 -5.37 2.88
CA ARG A 281 20.48 -4.65 3.16
C ARG A 281 21.73 -5.54 3.13
N SER A 282 21.54 -6.85 3.27
CA SER A 282 22.62 -7.85 3.24
C SER A 282 22.85 -8.43 1.84
N VAL A 283 22.18 -7.88 0.81
CA VAL A 283 22.36 -8.31 -0.58
C VAL A 283 23.79 -8.01 -1.00
N ASP A 284 24.50 -9.08 -1.33
CA ASP A 284 25.85 -9.03 -1.87
C ASP A 284 25.83 -8.63 -3.36
N PHE A 285 26.31 -7.43 -3.69
CA PHE A 285 26.47 -6.94 -5.06
C PHE A 285 27.86 -7.23 -5.65
N SER A 286 28.72 -7.99 -4.96
CA SER A 286 29.99 -8.42 -5.52
C SER A 286 29.76 -9.28 -6.77
N CYS A 287 30.55 -9.03 -7.81
CA CYS A 287 30.43 -9.68 -9.10
C CYS A 287 30.68 -11.20 -8.97
N PRO A 288 29.88 -12.09 -9.60
CA PRO A 288 30.20 -13.52 -9.65
C PRO A 288 31.57 -13.84 -10.24
N ALA A 289 32.16 -12.90 -11.01
CA ALA A 289 33.47 -13.03 -11.64
C ALA A 289 34.66 -12.89 -10.67
N ASP A 290 34.44 -12.45 -9.42
CA ASP A 290 35.51 -12.18 -8.45
C ASP A 290 35.63 -13.26 -7.35
N ARG A 291 35.01 -14.44 -7.53
CA ARG A 291 35.24 -15.58 -6.63
C ARG A 291 36.42 -16.41 -7.14
N PRO A 292 37.50 -16.59 -6.32
CA PRO A 292 38.66 -17.38 -6.71
C PRO A 292 38.36 -18.87 -6.85
#